data_AF-A0A1I1FLI4-F1
#
_entry.id   AF-A0A1I1FLI4-F1
#
_cell.length_a   1.000
_cell.length_b   1.000
_cell.length_c   1.000
_cell.angle_alpha   90.00
_cell.angle_beta   90.00
_cell.angle_gamma   90.00
#
_symmetry.space_group_name_H-M   'P 1'
#
loop_
_entity.id
_entity.type
_entity.pdbx_description
1 polymer ?
#
loop_
_entity_poly.entity_id
_entity_poly.type
_entity_poly.pdbx_seq_one_letter_code
_entity_poly.pdbx_strand_id
1 'polypeptide(L)'
;MNKKTDAFEPSNTTGRSKQAFLLLLALLMLGSAVFSYTQNQLLTASAHQPLVRLVFLGEALTLAEDDFQDFSRELMALTSDQDAALEAHLEAWLKNESLQIRAQAEKGVNAYLDWYFSLPGSYTRLFIALTGDLDDLLHQRLEDYLLDDPELHALWRDRMLAIQPHLVTAWQSLGEQETETQLQALQQKFQQRQRPGYRELDDEDPRITRQELHWDLQNAIRPSDYDLRRWQISAGSGALAGAAIALPTGRLLASRLAGTPAMAAASRVVRRYLARLPARFAIKSAASGAAAAATSPSGPGALVTGAGIFAAMTAADWALLKAEERRHRGAMQGALLDEFETHFRQVGQQRINNQLASYRQGRNQEAFYLLNRN
;
A
#
# COMPACT_ATOMS: atom_id res chain seq x y z
N MET A 1 54.71 59.62 95.51
CA MET A 1 53.63 58.66 95.19
C MET A 1 53.16 58.93 93.79
N ASN A 2 53.20 57.91 92.95
CA ASN A 2 53.14 57.94 91.50
C ASN A 2 51.72 57.52 91.06
N LYS A 3 50.98 58.34 90.29
CA LYS A 3 49.79 57.89 89.56
C LYS A 3 49.81 58.48 88.16
N LYS A 4 50.05 57.57 87.20
CA LYS A 4 50.04 57.76 85.76
C LYS A 4 48.70 58.34 85.29
N THR A 5 48.79 59.37 84.47
CA THR A 5 47.75 59.84 83.56
C THR A 5 47.85 59.06 82.26
N ASP A 6 46.88 58.18 81.99
CA ASP A 6 46.77 57.47 80.72
C ASP A 6 46.11 58.38 79.68
N ALA A 7 46.83 58.60 78.57
CA ALA A 7 46.37 59.37 77.43
C ALA A 7 45.43 58.50 76.57
N PHE A 8 44.24 59.02 76.28
CA PHE A 8 43.24 58.38 75.43
C PHE A 8 43.62 58.60 73.95
N GLU A 9 44.15 57.56 73.31
CA GLU A 9 44.36 57.52 71.85
C GLU A 9 43.01 57.35 71.13
N PRO A 10 42.62 58.27 70.23
CA PRO A 10 41.43 58.10 69.42
C PRO A 10 41.66 56.97 68.40
N SER A 11 41.01 55.82 68.60
CA SER A 11 41.08 54.67 67.70
C SER A 11 40.50 55.03 66.33
N ASN A 12 41.35 54.93 65.30
CA ASN A 12 41.10 55.28 63.90
C ASN A 12 40.19 54.24 63.17
N THR A 13 38.99 53.98 63.71
CA THR A 13 38.07 52.92 63.22
C THR A 13 37.15 53.35 62.08
N THR A 14 37.09 54.65 61.74
CA THR A 14 36.23 55.20 60.67
C THR A 14 36.73 54.94 59.24
N GLY A 15 37.99 54.53 59.06
CA GLY A 15 38.55 54.22 57.74
C GLY A 15 38.09 52.87 57.17
N ARG A 16 37.92 51.86 58.04
CA ARG A 16 37.59 50.49 57.60
C ARG A 16 36.15 50.32 57.14
N SER A 17 35.18 51.03 57.75
CA SER A 17 33.77 50.94 57.31
C SER A 17 33.54 51.59 55.95
N LYS A 18 34.25 52.69 55.64
CA LYS A 18 34.19 53.34 54.33
C LYS A 18 34.77 52.47 53.21
N GLN A 19 35.87 51.76 53.49
CA GLN A 19 36.46 50.81 52.53
C GLN A 19 35.55 49.61 52.27
N ALA A 20 34.92 49.06 53.31
CA ALA A 20 33.95 47.96 53.16
C ALA A 20 32.72 48.40 52.35
N PHE A 21 32.20 49.61 52.59
CA PHE A 21 31.08 50.15 51.83
C PHE A 21 31.41 50.41 50.35
N LEU A 22 32.59 50.97 50.07
CA LEU A 22 33.05 51.20 48.69
C LEU A 22 33.28 49.88 47.93
N LEU A 23 33.82 48.85 48.59
CA LEU A 23 33.96 47.51 48.01
C LEU A 23 32.61 46.87 47.69
N LEU A 24 31.63 47.00 48.58
CA LEU A 24 30.29 46.45 48.37
C LEU A 24 29.58 47.17 47.22
N LEU A 25 29.69 48.49 47.13
CA LEU A 25 29.13 49.29 46.03
C LEU A 25 29.79 48.93 44.69
N ALA A 26 31.11 48.74 44.67
CA ALA A 26 31.84 48.34 43.48
C ALA A 26 31.44 46.93 43.01
N LEU A 27 31.23 45.99 43.93
CA LEU A 27 30.73 44.64 43.61
C LEU A 27 29.30 44.66 43.05
N LEU A 28 28.45 45.53 43.57
CA LEU A 28 27.05 45.67 43.12
C LEU A 28 26.98 46.26 41.70
N MET A 29 27.78 47.28 41.43
CA MET A 29 27.93 47.88 40.09
C MET A 29 28.52 46.87 39.09
N LEU A 30 29.50 46.07 39.52
CA LEU A 30 30.10 45.04 38.67
C LEU A 30 29.11 43.90 38.39
N GLY A 31 28.32 43.50 39.39
CA GLY A 31 27.22 42.55 39.24
C GLY A 31 26.14 43.03 38.27
N SER A 32 25.72 44.30 38.37
CA SER A 32 24.72 44.85 37.43
C SER A 32 25.29 44.99 36.02
N ALA A 33 26.56 45.38 35.87
CA ALA A 33 27.20 45.49 34.56
C ALA A 33 27.34 44.13 33.87
N VAL A 34 27.72 43.08 34.61
CA VAL A 34 27.77 41.71 34.09
C VAL A 34 26.37 41.21 33.75
N PHE A 35 25.38 41.45 34.60
CA PHE A 35 24.00 41.08 34.33
C PHE A 35 23.47 41.76 33.06
N SER A 36 23.63 43.09 32.94
CA SER A 36 23.25 43.83 31.74
C SER A 36 24.03 43.39 30.50
N TYR A 37 25.32 43.05 30.61
CA TYR A 37 26.11 42.54 29.49
C TYR A 37 25.62 41.17 29.01
N THR A 38 25.37 40.24 29.94
CA THR A 38 24.83 38.90 29.60
C THR A 38 23.43 38.99 29.01
N GLN A 39 22.58 39.86 29.56
CA GLN A 39 21.24 40.11 29.03
C GLN A 39 21.30 40.73 27.64
N ASN A 40 22.22 41.67 27.40
CA ASN A 40 22.38 42.30 26.08
C ASN A 40 23.03 41.36 25.06
N GLN A 41 23.92 40.45 25.47
CA GLN A 41 24.43 39.38 24.60
C GLN A 41 23.34 38.39 24.22
N LEU A 42 22.47 37.99 25.16
CA LEU A 42 21.32 37.14 24.87
C LEU A 42 20.34 37.83 23.91
N LEU A 43 20.12 39.15 24.08
CA LEU A 43 19.29 39.94 23.18
C LEU A 43 19.91 40.13 21.79
N THR A 44 21.23 40.35 21.69
CA THR A 44 21.92 40.55 20.40
C THR A 44 22.15 39.25 19.63
N ALA A 45 22.41 38.14 20.32
CA ALA A 45 22.42 36.81 19.71
C ALA A 45 21.03 36.43 19.18
N SER A 46 19.97 36.85 19.88
CA SER A 46 18.58 36.65 19.43
C SER A 46 18.15 37.61 18.31
N ALA A 47 18.78 38.78 18.19
CA ALA A 47 18.40 39.81 17.22
C ALA A 47 18.73 39.46 15.76
N HIS A 48 19.60 38.47 15.54
CA HIS A 48 20.08 38.05 14.21
C HIS A 48 19.49 36.71 13.75
N GLN A 49 18.62 36.06 14.53
CA GLN A 49 17.97 34.84 14.06
C GLN A 49 16.92 35.23 13.00
N PRO A 50 16.99 34.65 11.79
CA PRO A 50 15.97 34.88 10.78
C PRO A 50 14.61 34.42 11.33
N LEU A 51 13.59 35.26 11.12
CA LEU A 51 12.23 34.98 11.53
C LEU A 51 11.44 34.55 10.30
N VAL A 52 10.73 33.44 10.41
CA VAL A 52 9.85 32.94 9.36
C VAL A 52 8.42 33.22 9.79
N ARG A 53 7.70 34.02 9.01
CA ARG A 53 6.28 34.29 9.22
C ARG A 53 5.46 33.41 8.31
N LEU A 54 4.72 32.50 8.92
CA LEU A 54 3.91 31.47 8.27
C LEU A 54 2.45 31.82 8.46
N VAL A 55 1.67 31.93 7.40
CA VAL A 55 0.21 31.93 7.56
C VAL A 55 -0.23 30.47 7.61
N PHE A 56 -0.72 30.00 8.75
CA PHE A 56 -1.17 28.62 8.94
C PHE A 56 -2.57 28.63 9.56
N LEU A 57 -3.51 27.90 8.94
CA LEU A 57 -4.93 27.89 9.33
C LEU A 57 -5.54 29.30 9.44
N GLY A 58 -5.15 30.21 8.54
CA GLY A 58 -5.63 31.60 8.51
C GLY A 58 -4.99 32.52 9.55
N GLU A 59 -4.12 32.00 10.41
CA GLU A 59 -3.44 32.79 11.44
C GLU A 59 -1.94 32.95 11.13
N ALA A 60 -1.41 34.14 11.38
CA ALA A 60 0.02 34.41 11.21
C ALA A 60 0.82 33.86 12.41
N LEU A 61 1.75 32.95 12.10
CA LEU A 61 2.72 32.37 13.01
C LEU A 61 4.12 32.89 12.70
N THR A 62 4.69 33.73 13.56
CA THR A 62 6.09 34.16 13.47
C THR A 62 6.95 33.22 14.32
N LEU A 63 7.77 32.40 13.68
CA LEU A 63 8.65 31.41 14.32
C LEU A 63 10.12 31.78 14.11
N ALA A 64 10.96 31.45 15.08
CA ALA A 64 12.40 31.41 14.84
C ALA A 64 12.74 30.24 13.90
N GLU A 65 13.87 30.30 13.21
CA GLU A 65 14.31 29.24 12.30
C GLU A 65 14.28 27.83 12.93
N ASP A 66 14.80 27.68 14.16
CA ASP A 66 14.81 26.37 14.85
C ASP A 66 13.38 25.84 15.10
N ASP A 67 12.46 26.73 15.51
CA ASP A 67 11.04 26.39 15.72
C ASP A 67 10.34 26.07 14.40
N PHE A 68 10.72 26.73 13.30
CA PHE A 68 10.21 26.43 11.97
C PHE A 68 10.66 25.05 11.48
N GLN A 69 11.91 24.67 11.70
CA GLN A 69 12.42 23.35 11.35
C GLN A 69 11.69 22.25 12.14
N ASP A 70 11.42 22.47 13.43
CA ASP A 70 10.61 21.56 14.24
C ASP A 70 9.16 21.48 13.75
N PHE A 71 8.55 22.62 13.40
CA PHE A 71 7.21 22.66 12.81
C PHE A 71 7.15 21.86 11.50
N SER A 72 8.12 22.06 10.61
CA SER A 72 8.22 21.33 9.34
C SER A 72 8.35 19.83 9.55
N ARG A 73 9.20 19.40 10.50
CA ARG A 73 9.38 17.98 10.84
C ARG A 73 8.09 17.36 11.37
N GLU A 74 7.39 18.05 12.28
CA GLU A 74 6.13 17.56 12.83
C GLU A 74 5.02 17.51 11.77
N LEU A 75 4.99 18.49 10.86
CA LEU A 75 4.07 18.48 9.73
C LEU A 75 4.35 17.33 8.76
N MET A 76 5.62 17.05 8.46
CA MET A 76 6.00 15.89 7.64
C MET A 76 5.59 14.57 8.31
N ALA A 77 5.82 14.44 9.62
CA ALA A 77 5.39 13.27 10.38
C ALA A 77 3.86 13.08 10.30
N LEU A 78 3.10 14.16 10.50
CA LEU A 78 1.64 14.15 10.37
C LEU A 78 1.18 13.66 8.99
N THR A 79 1.78 14.17 7.91
CA THR A 79 1.43 13.73 6.55
C THR A 79 1.83 12.28 6.27
N SER A 80 2.94 11.81 6.87
CA SER A 80 3.36 10.41 6.76
C SER A 80 2.39 9.47 7.47
N ASP A 81 1.88 9.86 8.63
CA ASP A 81 0.89 9.08 9.38
C ASP A 81 -0.44 8.98 8.62
N GLN A 82 -0.86 10.05 7.94
CA GLN A 82 -2.05 10.05 7.08
C GLN A 82 -1.89 9.15 5.86
N ASP A 83 -0.73 9.21 5.18
CA ASP A 83 -0.42 8.32 4.06
C ASP A 83 -0.49 6.85 4.50
N ALA A 84 0.05 6.52 5.68
CA ALA A 84 0.00 5.17 6.24
C ALA A 84 -1.43 4.74 6.63
N ALA A 85 -2.22 5.63 7.23
CA ALA A 85 -3.62 5.37 7.59
C ALA A 85 -4.48 5.11 6.35
N LEU A 86 -4.27 5.87 5.28
CA LEU A 86 -4.94 5.65 4.01
C LEU A 86 -4.54 4.32 3.38
N GLU A 87 -3.25 4.00 3.34
CA GLU A 87 -2.77 2.73 2.77
C GLU A 87 -3.39 1.54 3.51
N ALA A 88 -3.43 1.59 4.84
CA ALA A 88 -4.10 0.57 5.66
C ALA A 88 -5.60 0.48 5.38
N HIS A 89 -6.29 1.61 5.20
CA HIS A 89 -7.71 1.63 4.84
C HIS A 89 -7.97 0.97 3.48
N LEU A 90 -7.17 1.32 2.46
CA LEU A 90 -7.30 0.78 1.11
C LEU A 90 -6.95 -0.71 1.06
N GLU A 91 -5.96 -1.17 1.82
CA GLU A 91 -5.62 -2.59 1.95
C GLU A 91 -6.79 -3.38 2.56
N ALA A 92 -7.39 -2.85 3.64
CA ALA A 92 -8.53 -3.48 4.30
C ALA A 92 -9.75 -3.57 3.36
N TRP A 93 -10.03 -2.51 2.61
CA TRP A 93 -11.07 -2.50 1.59
C TRP A 93 -10.79 -3.51 0.47
N LEU A 94 -9.58 -3.50 -0.10
CA LEU A 94 -9.20 -4.41 -1.18
C LEU A 94 -9.28 -5.87 -0.76
N LYS A 95 -8.89 -6.16 0.49
CA LYS A 95 -9.06 -7.48 1.12
C LYS A 95 -10.53 -7.89 1.15
N ASN A 96 -11.44 -7.01 1.58
CA ASN A 96 -12.86 -7.30 1.58
C ASN A 96 -13.42 -7.56 0.17
N GLU A 97 -13.02 -6.75 -0.81
CA GLU A 97 -13.46 -6.93 -2.20
C GLU A 97 -12.93 -8.23 -2.82
N SER A 98 -11.70 -8.62 -2.45
CA SER A 98 -11.11 -9.88 -2.90
C SER A 98 -11.89 -11.10 -2.43
N LEU A 99 -12.51 -11.05 -1.24
CA LEU A 99 -13.36 -12.13 -0.73
C LEU A 99 -14.67 -12.26 -1.52
N GLN A 100 -15.26 -11.14 -1.93
CA GLN A 100 -16.48 -11.15 -2.75
C GLN A 100 -16.21 -11.73 -4.13
N ILE A 101 -15.09 -11.33 -4.75
CA ILE A 101 -14.65 -11.84 -6.04
C ILE A 101 -14.28 -13.33 -5.96
N ARG A 102 -13.63 -13.76 -4.87
CA ARG A 102 -13.36 -15.17 -4.57
C ARG A 102 -14.66 -15.98 -4.52
N ALA A 103 -15.69 -15.47 -3.84
CA ALA A 103 -16.97 -16.16 -3.72
C ALA A 103 -17.67 -16.35 -5.08
N GLN A 104 -17.58 -15.37 -5.98
CA GLN A 104 -18.11 -15.54 -7.35
C GLN A 104 -17.25 -16.53 -8.16
N ALA A 105 -15.92 -16.45 -8.05
CA ALA A 105 -14.99 -17.34 -8.75
C ALA A 105 -15.13 -18.81 -8.32
N GLU A 106 -15.61 -19.08 -7.10
CA GLU A 106 -15.86 -20.44 -6.62
C GLU A 106 -16.78 -21.24 -7.54
N LYS A 107 -17.77 -20.61 -8.19
CA LYS A 107 -18.64 -21.29 -9.16
C LYS A 107 -17.84 -21.80 -10.35
N GLY A 108 -17.02 -20.94 -10.96
CA GLY A 108 -16.18 -21.29 -12.10
C GLY A 108 -15.11 -22.33 -11.76
N VAL A 109 -14.48 -22.20 -10.58
CA VAL A 109 -13.53 -23.22 -10.08
C VAL A 109 -14.23 -24.56 -9.88
N ASN A 110 -15.44 -24.58 -9.31
CA ASN A 110 -16.18 -25.83 -9.13
C ASN A 110 -16.56 -26.47 -10.47
N ALA A 111 -17.01 -25.69 -11.45
CA ALA A 111 -17.32 -26.20 -12.80
C ALA A 111 -16.07 -26.77 -13.49
N TYR A 112 -14.93 -26.09 -13.38
CA TYR A 112 -13.65 -26.59 -13.86
C TYR A 112 -13.27 -27.91 -13.18
N LEU A 113 -13.42 -28.02 -11.86
CA LEU A 113 -13.10 -29.23 -11.11
C LEU A 113 -14.07 -30.38 -11.40
N ASP A 114 -15.34 -30.08 -11.69
CA ASP A 114 -16.31 -31.08 -12.14
C ASP A 114 -15.88 -31.68 -13.49
N TRP A 115 -15.46 -30.84 -14.44
CA TRP A 115 -14.84 -31.32 -15.68
C TRP A 115 -13.56 -32.09 -15.40
N TYR A 116 -12.69 -31.56 -14.53
CA TYR A 116 -11.40 -32.15 -14.22
C TYR A 116 -11.57 -33.56 -13.62
N PHE A 117 -12.50 -33.75 -12.70
CA PHE A 117 -12.83 -35.03 -12.09
C PHE A 117 -14.01 -35.71 -12.81
N SER A 118 -14.15 -35.52 -14.12
CA SER A 118 -15.09 -36.28 -14.94
C SER A 118 -14.37 -37.34 -15.77
N LEU A 119 -15.08 -38.42 -16.13
CA LEU A 119 -14.57 -39.41 -17.07
C LEU A 119 -14.16 -38.77 -18.42
N PRO A 120 -15.01 -37.93 -19.07
CA PRO A 120 -14.61 -37.22 -20.29
C PRO A 120 -13.33 -36.39 -20.11
N GLY A 121 -13.23 -35.61 -19.03
CA GLY A 121 -12.05 -34.78 -18.75
C GLY A 121 -10.78 -35.61 -18.55
N SER A 122 -10.88 -36.75 -17.84
CA SER A 122 -9.77 -37.69 -17.66
C SER A 122 -9.25 -38.24 -18.99
N TYR A 123 -10.14 -38.69 -19.87
CA TYR A 123 -9.75 -39.19 -21.20
C TYR A 123 -9.22 -38.07 -22.11
N THR A 124 -9.80 -36.86 -22.08
CA THR A 124 -9.27 -35.72 -22.83
C THR A 124 -7.85 -35.37 -22.38
N ARG A 125 -7.60 -35.29 -21.06
CA ARG A 125 -6.26 -35.04 -20.52
C ARG A 125 -5.28 -36.14 -20.91
N LEU A 126 -5.70 -37.41 -20.85
CA LEU A 126 -4.85 -38.53 -21.25
C LEU A 126 -4.46 -38.43 -22.73
N PHE A 127 -5.43 -38.13 -23.60
CA PHE A 127 -5.21 -37.98 -25.04
C PHE A 127 -4.26 -36.82 -25.36
N ILE A 128 -4.50 -35.63 -24.79
CA ILE A 128 -3.65 -34.46 -25.04
C ILE A 128 -2.27 -34.58 -24.37
N ALA A 129 -2.17 -35.29 -23.23
CA ALA A 129 -0.88 -35.59 -22.64
C ALA A 129 0.01 -36.48 -23.54
N LEU A 130 -0.58 -37.22 -24.49
CA LEU A 130 0.18 -37.96 -25.51
C LEU A 130 0.70 -37.05 -26.62
N THR A 131 0.05 -35.91 -26.89
CA THR A 131 0.48 -34.94 -27.92
C THR A 131 1.50 -33.94 -27.39
N GLY A 132 1.55 -33.75 -26.07
CA GLY A 132 2.48 -32.83 -25.39
C GLY A 132 1.84 -31.50 -24.95
N ASP A 133 0.58 -31.25 -25.32
CA ASP A 133 -0.09 -29.95 -25.15
C ASP A 133 -0.98 -29.90 -23.90
N LEU A 134 -0.71 -30.74 -22.90
CA LEU A 134 -1.58 -30.88 -21.72
C LEU A 134 -1.70 -29.56 -20.94
N ASP A 135 -0.59 -28.86 -20.78
CA ASP A 135 -0.54 -27.64 -19.98
C ASP A 135 -1.38 -26.53 -20.65
N ASP A 136 -1.31 -26.41 -21.98
CA ASP A 136 -2.13 -25.47 -22.76
C ASP A 136 -3.62 -25.81 -22.70
N LEU A 137 -3.99 -27.10 -22.76
CA LEU A 137 -5.39 -27.52 -22.58
C LEU A 137 -5.91 -27.17 -21.18
N LEU A 138 -5.15 -27.51 -20.12
CA LEU A 138 -5.57 -27.24 -18.74
C LEU A 138 -5.79 -25.76 -18.51
N HIS A 139 -4.92 -24.94 -19.09
CA HIS A 139 -5.00 -23.50 -19.08
C HIS A 139 -6.23 -22.97 -19.81
N GLN A 140 -6.45 -23.40 -21.05
CA GLN A 140 -7.63 -23.02 -21.83
C GLN A 140 -8.91 -23.41 -21.11
N ARG A 141 -8.99 -24.62 -20.55
CA ARG A 141 -10.18 -25.05 -19.80
C ARG A 141 -10.41 -24.23 -18.54
N LEU A 142 -9.33 -23.83 -17.86
CA LEU A 142 -9.47 -22.96 -16.71
C LEU A 142 -10.01 -21.59 -17.14
N GLU A 143 -9.56 -21.04 -18.27
CA GLU A 143 -10.10 -19.81 -18.87
C GLU A 143 -11.58 -19.98 -19.27
N ASP A 144 -11.94 -21.05 -19.99
CA ASP A 144 -13.33 -21.34 -20.39
C ASP A 144 -14.30 -21.43 -19.20
N TYR A 145 -13.87 -21.99 -18.06
CA TYR A 145 -14.74 -22.21 -16.90
C TYR A 145 -14.70 -21.08 -15.88
N LEU A 146 -13.54 -20.45 -15.69
CA LEU A 146 -13.35 -19.42 -14.67
C LEU A 146 -13.52 -18.02 -15.24
N LEU A 147 -12.99 -17.77 -16.43
CA LEU A 147 -12.89 -16.42 -16.97
C LEU A 147 -14.03 -16.09 -17.90
N ASP A 148 -14.54 -17.02 -18.69
CA ASP A 148 -15.71 -16.77 -19.55
C ASP A 148 -17.03 -16.57 -18.77
N ASP A 149 -17.01 -16.51 -17.42
CA ASP A 149 -18.16 -16.09 -16.61
C ASP A 149 -18.41 -14.57 -16.76
N PRO A 150 -19.49 -14.15 -17.44
CA PRO A 150 -19.79 -12.74 -17.64
C PRO A 150 -20.09 -12.02 -16.32
N GLU A 151 -20.61 -12.71 -15.30
CA GLU A 151 -20.89 -12.14 -13.99
C GLU A 151 -19.59 -11.83 -13.25
N LEU A 152 -18.63 -12.76 -13.27
CA LEU A 152 -17.32 -12.55 -12.66
C LEU A 152 -16.57 -11.40 -13.35
N HIS A 153 -16.63 -11.33 -14.67
CA HIS A 153 -16.05 -10.24 -15.44
C HIS A 153 -16.67 -8.87 -15.14
N ALA A 154 -18.00 -8.80 -15.04
CA ALA A 154 -18.71 -7.59 -14.64
C ALA A 154 -18.30 -7.18 -13.22
N LEU A 155 -18.33 -8.11 -12.27
CA LEU A 155 -17.94 -7.86 -10.89
C LEU A 155 -16.50 -7.35 -10.79
N TRP A 156 -15.54 -8.02 -11.44
CA TRP A 156 -14.14 -7.61 -11.47
C TRP A 156 -13.99 -6.19 -12.02
N ARG A 157 -14.62 -5.90 -13.16
CA ARG A 157 -14.59 -4.58 -13.80
C ARG A 157 -15.16 -3.51 -12.87
N ASP A 158 -16.31 -3.76 -12.28
CA ASP A 158 -16.99 -2.83 -11.39
C ASP A 158 -16.14 -2.54 -10.16
N ARG A 159 -15.51 -3.55 -9.56
CA ARG A 159 -14.58 -3.37 -8.44
C ARG A 159 -13.32 -2.59 -8.83
N MET A 160 -12.76 -2.87 -9.99
CA MET A 160 -11.60 -2.12 -10.51
C MET A 160 -11.95 -0.66 -10.80
N LEU A 161 -13.15 -0.37 -11.25
CA LEU A 161 -13.65 1.00 -11.45
C LEU A 161 -13.97 1.69 -10.12
N ALA A 162 -14.38 0.92 -9.09
CA ALA A 162 -14.68 1.43 -7.76
C ALA A 162 -13.45 1.85 -6.94
N ILE A 163 -12.22 1.46 -7.33
CA ILE A 163 -10.98 1.86 -6.63
C ILE A 163 -10.87 3.39 -6.52
N GLN A 164 -11.07 4.10 -7.63
CA GLN A 164 -10.91 5.56 -7.67
C GLN A 164 -11.91 6.31 -6.78
N PRO A 165 -13.24 6.10 -6.90
CA PRO A 165 -14.18 6.78 -6.01
C PRO A 165 -13.95 6.40 -4.55
N HIS A 166 -13.59 5.14 -4.27
CA HIS A 166 -13.29 4.72 -2.90
C HIS A 166 -12.05 5.42 -2.32
N LEU A 167 -10.98 5.57 -3.11
CA LEU A 167 -9.80 6.33 -2.72
C LEU A 167 -10.15 7.78 -2.37
N VAL A 168 -10.98 8.44 -3.17
CA VAL A 168 -11.43 9.82 -2.90
C VAL A 168 -12.25 9.90 -1.61
N THR A 169 -13.19 8.97 -1.41
CA THR A 169 -14.00 8.93 -0.19
C THR A 169 -13.15 8.63 1.06
N ALA A 170 -12.20 7.69 0.96
CA ALA A 170 -11.26 7.38 2.04
C ALA A 170 -10.45 8.62 2.42
N TRP A 171 -9.91 9.35 1.44
CA TRP A 171 -9.22 10.62 1.67
C TRP A 171 -10.09 11.67 2.36
N GLN A 172 -11.32 11.85 1.89
CA GLN A 172 -12.24 12.83 2.47
C GLN A 172 -12.57 12.48 3.93
N SER A 173 -12.86 11.22 4.21
CA SER A 173 -13.20 10.77 5.56
C SER A 173 -12.02 10.88 6.55
N LEU A 174 -10.81 10.47 6.14
CA LEU A 174 -9.60 10.61 6.96
C LEU A 174 -9.22 12.09 7.13
N GLY A 175 -9.40 12.89 6.07
CA GLY A 175 -9.04 14.30 6.04
C GLY A 175 -9.96 15.21 6.87
N GLU A 176 -11.23 14.86 7.06
CA GLU A 176 -12.20 15.76 7.71
C GLU A 176 -12.13 15.74 9.23
N GLN A 177 -11.93 14.58 9.88
CA GLN A 177 -12.01 14.51 11.35
C GLN A 177 -10.65 14.56 12.04
N GLU A 178 -9.68 13.79 11.57
CA GLU A 178 -8.40 13.65 12.27
C GLU A 178 -7.45 14.78 11.91
N THR A 179 -7.36 15.13 10.63
CA THR A 179 -6.42 16.15 10.15
C THR A 179 -6.72 17.52 10.72
N GLU A 180 -7.97 17.95 10.76
CA GLU A 180 -8.31 19.28 11.30
C GLU A 180 -7.93 19.38 12.78
N THR A 181 -8.26 18.37 13.58
CA THR A 181 -7.92 18.32 15.01
C THR A 181 -6.41 18.32 15.22
N GLN A 182 -5.67 17.54 14.42
CA GLN A 182 -4.21 17.46 14.52
C GLN A 182 -3.52 18.74 14.06
N LEU A 183 -3.99 19.36 12.98
CA LEU A 183 -3.46 20.65 12.51
C LEU A 183 -3.75 21.77 13.52
N GLN A 184 -4.93 21.80 14.13
CA GLN A 184 -5.26 22.75 15.21
C GLN A 184 -4.37 22.53 16.44
N ALA A 185 -4.12 21.28 16.83
CA ALA A 185 -3.22 20.96 17.94
C ALA A 185 -1.76 21.39 17.63
N LEU A 186 -1.32 21.20 16.39
CA LEU A 186 -0.01 21.66 15.92
C LEU A 186 0.08 23.19 15.95
N GLN A 187 -0.93 23.89 15.43
CA GLN A 187 -1.03 25.34 15.48
C GLN A 187 -0.92 25.85 16.92
N GLN A 188 -1.75 25.32 17.82
CA GLN A 188 -1.79 25.73 19.23
C GLN A 188 -0.44 25.50 19.91
N LYS A 189 0.21 24.38 19.62
CA LYS A 189 1.53 24.04 20.16
C LYS A 189 2.59 25.07 19.76
N PHE A 190 2.62 25.48 18.49
CA PHE A 190 3.62 26.45 18.01
C PHE A 190 3.26 27.90 18.35
N GLN A 191 1.97 28.22 18.53
CA GLN A 191 1.56 29.51 19.11
C GLN A 191 2.08 29.69 20.53
N GLN A 192 2.03 28.65 21.35
CA GLN A 192 2.56 28.69 22.72
C GLN A 192 4.09 28.87 22.77
N ARG A 193 4.79 28.49 21.70
CA ARG A 193 6.24 28.67 21.57
C ARG A 193 6.64 30.05 21.05
N GLN A 194 5.70 30.83 20.53
CA GLN A 194 6.00 32.19 20.07
C GLN A 194 6.54 33.04 21.21
N ARG A 195 7.70 33.66 20.97
CA ARG A 195 8.29 34.56 21.95
C ARG A 195 7.47 35.86 22.04
N PRO A 196 7.25 36.39 23.26
CA PRO A 196 6.64 37.71 23.43
C PRO A 196 7.40 38.77 22.63
N GLY A 197 6.68 39.60 21.87
CA GLY A 197 7.26 40.63 21.00
C GLY A 197 7.35 40.26 19.52
N TYR A 198 7.33 38.97 19.15
CA TYR A 198 7.28 38.58 17.73
C TYR A 198 5.93 38.85 17.05
N ARG A 199 4.88 38.98 17.86
CA ARG A 199 3.51 39.28 17.39
C ARG A 199 3.31 40.74 16.99
N GLU A 200 4.17 41.62 17.47
CA GLU A 200 4.09 43.08 17.28
C GLU A 200 5.04 43.58 16.17
N LEU A 201 5.85 42.69 15.59
CA LEU A 201 6.72 43.04 14.48
C LEU A 201 5.90 43.38 13.24
N ASP A 202 6.22 44.52 12.63
CA ASP A 202 5.58 44.99 11.40
C ASP A 202 5.88 44.03 10.24
N ASP A 203 4.96 43.92 9.28
CA ASP A 203 5.10 43.10 8.08
C ASP A 203 6.32 43.53 7.24
N GLU A 204 6.76 44.77 7.39
CA GLU A 204 7.91 45.39 6.71
C GLU A 204 9.26 45.11 7.41
N ASP A 205 9.31 44.36 8.52
CA ASP A 205 10.59 44.08 9.20
C ASP A 205 11.50 43.24 8.29
N PRO A 206 12.72 43.71 7.96
CA PRO A 206 13.62 43.02 7.03
C PRO A 206 14.11 41.65 7.53
N ARG A 207 13.86 41.30 8.79
CA ARG A 207 14.17 39.99 9.37
C ARG A 207 13.09 38.94 9.09
N ILE A 208 11.91 39.36 8.64
CA ILE A 208 10.77 38.47 8.40
C ILE A 208 10.80 37.97 6.96
N THR A 209 10.97 36.65 6.81
CA THR A 209 10.68 35.97 5.54
C THR A 209 9.23 35.49 5.57
N ARG A 210 8.40 35.99 4.65
CA ARG A 210 6.98 35.62 4.57
C ARG A 210 6.81 34.34 3.75
N GLN A 211 6.09 33.36 4.32
CA GLN A 211 5.66 32.15 3.64
C GLN A 211 4.16 31.93 3.89
N GLU A 212 3.37 31.85 2.82
CA GLU A 212 1.92 31.65 2.91
C GLU A 212 1.60 30.17 2.82
N LEU A 213 1.66 29.46 3.96
CA LEU A 213 1.54 28.01 3.98
C LEU A 213 0.08 27.51 3.93
N HIS A 214 -0.89 28.33 4.33
CA HIS A 214 -2.28 27.89 4.58
C HIS A 214 -3.04 27.49 3.32
N TRP A 215 -3.02 28.35 2.29
CA TRP A 215 -3.65 28.06 1.00
C TRP A 215 -3.02 26.84 0.36
N ASP A 216 -1.70 26.75 0.46
CA ASP A 216 -0.92 25.70 -0.14
C ASP A 216 -1.08 24.36 0.57
N LEU A 217 -1.19 24.33 1.91
CA LEU A 217 -1.44 23.08 2.62
C LEU A 217 -2.84 22.54 2.41
N GLN A 218 -3.86 23.41 2.42
CA GLN A 218 -5.22 22.94 2.18
C GLN A 218 -5.36 22.35 0.77
N ASN A 219 -4.70 22.97 -0.22
CA ASN A 219 -4.65 22.46 -1.59
C ASN A 219 -3.71 21.25 -1.77
N ALA A 220 -2.64 21.15 -0.98
CA ALA A 220 -1.72 20.00 -1.03
C ALA A 220 -2.28 18.76 -0.33
N ILE A 221 -3.08 18.95 0.72
CA ILE A 221 -3.69 17.86 1.51
C ILE A 221 -5.00 17.42 0.88
N ARG A 222 -5.83 18.34 0.38
CA ARG A 222 -7.09 17.98 -0.29
C ARG A 222 -6.87 17.89 -1.80
N PRO A 223 -7.30 16.79 -2.47
CA PRO A 223 -7.31 16.76 -3.92
C PRO A 223 -8.09 17.96 -4.45
N SER A 224 -7.47 18.77 -5.30
CA SER A 224 -8.18 19.88 -5.93
C SER A 224 -9.28 19.35 -6.86
N ASP A 225 -10.32 20.15 -7.13
CA ASP A 225 -11.31 19.81 -8.16
C ASP A 225 -10.66 19.52 -9.52
N TYR A 226 -9.52 20.15 -9.78
CA TYR A 226 -8.70 19.90 -10.96
C TYR A 226 -8.05 18.51 -10.92
N ASP A 227 -7.49 18.08 -9.80
CA ASP A 227 -6.94 16.74 -9.63
C ASP A 227 -8.02 15.68 -9.72
N LEU A 228 -9.18 15.89 -9.10
CA LEU A 228 -10.33 15.01 -9.21
C LEU A 228 -10.78 14.86 -10.66
N ARG A 229 -10.86 15.96 -11.41
CA ARG A 229 -11.17 15.93 -12.86
C ARG A 229 -10.07 15.28 -13.67
N ARG A 230 -8.80 15.55 -13.38
CA ARG A 230 -7.64 14.96 -14.06
C ARG A 230 -7.60 13.45 -13.82
N TRP A 231 -7.95 12.99 -12.62
CA TRP A 231 -8.09 11.58 -12.28
C TRP A 231 -9.27 10.94 -12.99
N GLN A 232 -10.45 11.57 -12.98
CA GLN A 232 -11.60 11.12 -13.76
C GLN A 232 -11.28 11.04 -15.26
N ILE A 233 -10.57 12.03 -15.80
CA ILE A 233 -10.15 12.05 -17.20
C ILE A 233 -9.09 10.99 -17.45
N SER A 234 -8.06 10.82 -16.61
CA SER A 234 -7.04 9.77 -16.83
C SER A 234 -7.61 8.35 -16.68
N ALA A 235 -8.58 8.16 -15.78
CA ALA A 235 -9.32 6.92 -15.62
C ALA A 235 -10.30 6.66 -16.78
N GLY A 236 -10.88 7.71 -17.39
CA GLY A 236 -11.86 7.61 -18.48
C GLY A 236 -11.28 7.68 -19.91
N SER A 237 -10.20 8.45 -20.12
CA SER A 237 -9.56 8.67 -21.43
C SER A 237 -8.44 7.67 -21.71
N GLY A 238 -7.78 7.16 -20.68
CA GLY A 238 -6.87 6.01 -20.80
C GLY A 238 -7.58 4.69 -21.12
N ALA A 239 -8.81 4.53 -20.62
CA ALA A 239 -9.65 3.34 -20.84
C ALA A 239 -10.30 3.28 -22.24
N LEU A 240 -10.40 4.42 -22.95
CA LEU A 240 -11.02 4.47 -24.29
C LEU A 240 -9.99 4.58 -25.44
N ALA A 241 -8.73 4.94 -25.19
CA ALA A 241 -7.75 5.18 -26.24
C ALA A 241 -6.62 4.13 -26.38
N GLY A 242 -6.58 3.06 -25.58
CA GLY A 242 -5.70 1.91 -25.85
C GLY A 242 -5.03 1.23 -24.67
N ALA A 243 -5.18 1.74 -23.43
CA ALA A 243 -4.91 0.94 -22.25
C ALA A 243 -6.21 0.22 -21.89
N ALA A 244 -6.37 -0.96 -22.48
CA ALA A 244 -7.41 -1.89 -22.11
C ALA A 244 -7.61 -1.87 -20.59
N ILE A 245 -8.86 -1.86 -20.14
CA ILE A 245 -9.23 -2.65 -18.96
C ILE A 245 -8.92 -4.10 -19.37
N ALA A 246 -7.64 -4.42 -19.52
CA ALA A 246 -7.15 -5.76 -19.61
C ALA A 246 -7.41 -6.27 -18.19
N LEU A 247 -8.59 -6.85 -17.99
CA LEU A 247 -8.60 -8.19 -17.43
C LEU A 247 -7.31 -8.83 -17.95
N PRO A 248 -6.30 -9.08 -17.10
CA PRO A 248 -5.01 -9.57 -17.55
C PRO A 248 -5.37 -10.72 -18.47
N THR A 249 -5.14 -10.55 -19.78
CA THR A 249 -5.69 -11.41 -20.86
C THR A 249 -5.66 -12.81 -20.33
N GLY A 250 -6.81 -13.51 -20.19
CA GLY A 250 -7.00 -14.61 -19.24
C GLY A 250 -5.81 -15.55 -19.12
N ARG A 251 -5.13 -15.77 -20.24
CA ARG A 251 -3.71 -16.15 -20.39
C ARG A 251 -2.69 -15.83 -19.27
N LEU A 252 -2.59 -14.61 -18.72
CA LEU A 252 -1.59 -14.30 -17.67
C LEU A 252 -2.01 -14.90 -16.31
N LEU A 253 -3.30 -14.83 -16.00
CA LEU A 253 -3.85 -15.42 -14.79
C LEU A 253 -3.83 -16.96 -14.90
N ALA A 254 -4.29 -17.49 -16.02
CA ALA A 254 -4.33 -18.91 -16.27
C ALA A 254 -2.91 -19.52 -16.33
N SER A 255 -1.87 -18.78 -16.74
CA SER A 255 -0.48 -19.30 -16.77
C SER A 255 0.12 -19.37 -15.38
N ARG A 256 -0.18 -18.40 -14.52
CA ARG A 256 0.15 -18.49 -13.10
C ARG A 256 -0.60 -19.61 -12.40
N LEU A 257 -1.90 -19.75 -12.66
CA LEU A 257 -2.72 -20.82 -12.11
C LEU A 257 -2.23 -22.21 -12.58
N ALA A 258 -1.83 -22.35 -13.85
CA ALA A 258 -1.22 -23.56 -14.40
C ALA A 258 0.17 -23.85 -13.79
N GLY A 259 0.91 -22.81 -13.38
CA GLY A 259 2.18 -22.92 -12.69
C GLY A 259 2.07 -23.32 -11.20
N THR A 260 0.86 -23.39 -10.63
CA THR A 260 0.69 -23.74 -9.21
C THR A 260 1.19 -25.15 -8.89
N PRO A 261 1.68 -25.42 -7.66
CA PRO A 261 2.12 -26.74 -7.24
C PRO A 261 1.03 -27.82 -7.40
N ALA A 262 -0.24 -27.43 -7.26
CA ALA A 262 -1.40 -28.29 -7.45
C ALA A 262 -1.53 -28.75 -8.92
N MET A 263 -1.42 -27.82 -9.88
CA MET A 263 -1.45 -28.14 -11.31
C MET A 263 -0.22 -28.92 -11.76
N ALA A 264 0.96 -28.57 -11.24
CA ALA A 264 2.19 -29.32 -11.49
C ALA A 264 2.16 -30.74 -10.89
N ALA A 265 1.44 -30.95 -9.77
CA ALA A 265 1.26 -32.29 -9.20
C ALA A 265 0.28 -33.12 -10.03
N ALA A 266 -0.81 -32.50 -10.48
CA ALA A 266 -1.78 -33.07 -11.40
C ALA A 266 -1.13 -33.56 -12.71
N SER A 267 -0.35 -32.71 -13.38
CA SER A 267 0.37 -33.09 -14.61
C SER A 267 1.38 -34.21 -14.36
N ARG A 268 2.04 -34.23 -13.19
CA ARG A 268 2.95 -35.33 -12.78
C ARG A 268 2.22 -36.65 -12.56
N VAL A 269 1.02 -36.66 -12.00
CA VAL A 269 0.22 -37.89 -11.82
C VAL A 269 -0.17 -38.47 -13.17
N VAL A 270 -0.66 -37.64 -14.10
CA VAL A 270 -0.98 -38.05 -15.48
C VAL A 270 0.26 -38.59 -16.20
N ARG A 271 1.39 -37.89 -16.11
CA ARG A 271 2.66 -38.36 -16.71
C ARG A 271 3.16 -39.67 -16.09
N ARG A 272 3.00 -39.88 -14.78
CA ARG A 272 3.35 -41.14 -14.10
C ARG A 272 2.41 -42.29 -14.51
N TYR A 273 1.13 -42.00 -14.70
CA TYR A 273 0.16 -42.97 -15.21
C TYR A 273 0.53 -43.37 -16.65
N LEU A 274 0.82 -42.41 -17.51
CA LEU A 274 1.31 -42.64 -18.88
C LEU A 274 2.61 -43.45 -18.91
N ALA A 275 3.58 -43.13 -18.06
CA ALA A 275 4.84 -43.88 -17.97
C ALA A 275 4.66 -45.32 -17.45
N ARG A 276 3.56 -45.61 -16.77
CA ARG A 276 3.21 -46.95 -16.25
C ARG A 276 2.27 -47.72 -17.17
N LEU A 277 1.68 -47.09 -18.18
CA LEU A 277 0.95 -47.82 -19.21
C LEU A 277 1.93 -48.76 -19.90
N PRO A 278 1.69 -50.08 -19.89
CA PRO A 278 2.62 -51.01 -20.49
C PRO A 278 2.76 -50.66 -21.98
N ALA A 279 4.00 -50.63 -22.49
CA ALA A 279 4.30 -50.30 -23.91
C ALA A 279 3.43 -51.10 -24.92
N ARG A 280 2.85 -52.21 -24.49
CA ARG A 280 1.86 -53.03 -25.22
C ARG A 280 0.55 -52.31 -25.58
N PHE A 281 0.17 -51.22 -24.88
CA PHE A 281 -0.94 -50.35 -25.28
C PHE A 281 -0.53 -49.31 -26.32
N ALA A 282 0.71 -48.81 -26.27
CA ALA A 282 1.25 -47.89 -27.27
C ALA A 282 1.64 -48.60 -28.59
N ILE A 283 1.99 -49.89 -28.54
CA ILE A 283 2.41 -50.68 -29.71
C ILE A 283 1.23 -51.34 -30.44
N LYS A 284 0.10 -51.62 -29.76
CA LYS A 284 -1.08 -52.25 -30.40
C LYS A 284 -1.95 -51.28 -31.21
N SER A 285 -1.82 -49.97 -31.00
CA SER A 285 -2.48 -48.96 -31.83
C SER A 285 -1.72 -48.65 -33.13
N ALA A 286 -0.41 -48.93 -33.19
CA ALA A 286 0.43 -48.59 -34.34
C ALA A 286 0.76 -49.77 -35.28
N ALA A 287 0.61 -51.04 -34.87
CA ALA A 287 1.27 -52.16 -35.56
C ALA A 287 0.41 -53.39 -35.98
N SER A 288 -0.94 -53.36 -36.01
CA SER A 288 -1.68 -54.52 -36.56
C SER A 288 -2.97 -54.20 -37.30
N GLY A 289 -2.87 -54.03 -38.62
CA GLY A 289 -3.99 -53.81 -39.54
C GLY A 289 -4.89 -55.02 -39.83
N ALA A 290 -4.79 -56.14 -39.09
CA ALA A 290 -5.62 -57.33 -39.37
C ALA A 290 -6.28 -57.99 -38.14
N ALA A 291 -5.71 -57.86 -36.94
CA ALA A 291 -6.34 -58.38 -35.71
C ALA A 291 -7.29 -57.37 -35.05
N ALA A 292 -7.20 -56.09 -35.41
CA ALA A 292 -8.05 -55.03 -34.90
C ALA A 292 -9.48 -55.06 -35.43
N ALA A 293 -9.82 -55.86 -36.46
CA ALA A 293 -11.20 -55.94 -36.97
C ALA A 293 -12.13 -56.80 -36.08
N ALA A 294 -11.58 -57.73 -35.29
CA ALA A 294 -12.35 -58.54 -34.34
C ALA A 294 -12.48 -57.89 -32.95
N THR A 295 -11.70 -56.85 -32.68
CA THR A 295 -11.75 -56.07 -31.43
C THR A 295 -11.83 -54.57 -31.68
N SER A 296 -12.20 -54.15 -32.90
CA SER A 296 -12.46 -52.74 -33.18
C SER A 296 -13.77 -52.38 -32.49
N PRO A 297 -13.84 -51.22 -31.82
CA PRO A 297 -15.04 -50.78 -31.10
C PRO A 297 -16.26 -50.54 -32.01
N SER A 298 -16.15 -50.74 -33.33
CA SER A 298 -17.21 -50.57 -34.32
C SER A 298 -17.58 -51.85 -35.10
N GLY A 299 -16.98 -53.01 -34.78
CA GLY A 299 -17.31 -54.29 -35.42
C GLY A 299 -18.53 -54.98 -34.79
N PRO A 300 -19.43 -55.62 -35.57
CA PRO A 300 -20.63 -56.30 -35.03
C PRO A 300 -20.34 -57.40 -33.99
N GLY A 301 -19.13 -57.97 -33.99
CA GLY A 301 -18.68 -58.98 -33.02
C GLY A 301 -18.17 -58.43 -31.67
N ALA A 302 -17.88 -57.12 -31.56
CA ALA A 302 -17.33 -56.53 -30.34
C ALA A 302 -18.38 -56.23 -29.26
N LEU A 303 -19.67 -56.21 -29.62
CA LEU A 303 -20.75 -55.80 -28.73
C LEU A 303 -21.09 -56.81 -27.62
N VAL A 304 -20.75 -58.09 -27.79
CA VAL A 304 -21.19 -59.15 -26.84
C VAL A 304 -20.10 -59.54 -25.84
N THR A 305 -18.82 -59.55 -26.24
CA THR A 305 -17.69 -59.85 -25.35
C THR A 305 -16.91 -58.61 -24.91
N GLY A 306 -16.96 -57.52 -25.67
CA GLY A 306 -16.29 -56.25 -25.34
C GLY A 306 -17.05 -55.40 -24.31
N ALA A 307 -18.38 -55.45 -24.30
CA ALA A 307 -19.20 -54.61 -23.41
C ALA A 307 -18.95 -54.90 -21.91
N GLY A 308 -18.72 -56.16 -21.53
CA GLY A 308 -18.44 -56.52 -20.13
C GLY A 308 -17.08 -56.05 -19.63
N ILE A 309 -16.04 -56.11 -20.47
CA ILE A 309 -14.69 -55.64 -20.13
C ILE A 309 -14.66 -54.10 -20.12
N PHE A 310 -15.31 -53.44 -21.09
CA PHE A 310 -15.44 -51.98 -21.09
C PHE A 310 -16.22 -51.46 -19.89
N ALA A 311 -17.35 -52.07 -19.53
CA ALA A 311 -18.11 -51.67 -18.35
C ALA A 311 -17.34 -51.88 -17.03
N ALA A 312 -16.56 -52.96 -16.92
CA ALA A 312 -15.72 -53.20 -15.75
C ALA A 312 -14.53 -52.21 -15.67
N MET A 313 -13.91 -51.87 -16.80
CA MET A 313 -12.84 -50.88 -16.85
C MET A 313 -13.36 -49.47 -16.55
N THR A 314 -14.50 -49.07 -17.11
CA THR A 314 -15.09 -47.75 -16.82
C THR A 314 -15.54 -47.63 -15.37
N ALA A 315 -16.04 -48.70 -14.75
CA ALA A 315 -16.40 -48.72 -13.33
C ALA A 315 -15.16 -48.60 -12.42
N ALA A 316 -14.06 -49.30 -12.74
CA ALA A 316 -12.80 -49.21 -12.01
C ALA A 316 -12.16 -47.81 -12.15
N ASP A 317 -12.14 -47.27 -13.37
CA ASP A 317 -11.65 -45.91 -13.66
C ASP A 317 -12.50 -44.86 -12.92
N TRP A 318 -13.83 -45.01 -12.93
CA TRP A 318 -14.73 -44.12 -12.19
C TRP A 318 -14.50 -44.18 -10.68
N ALA A 319 -14.34 -45.38 -10.11
CA ALA A 319 -14.07 -45.55 -8.69
C ALA A 319 -12.72 -44.94 -8.28
N LEU A 320 -11.67 -45.15 -9.09
CA LEU A 320 -10.36 -44.54 -8.89
C LEU A 320 -10.44 -43.02 -8.98
N LEU A 321 -11.16 -42.50 -9.98
CA LEU A 321 -11.34 -41.06 -10.17
C LEU A 321 -12.11 -40.44 -9.00
N LYS A 322 -13.14 -41.11 -8.47
CA LYS A 322 -13.87 -40.63 -7.27
C LYS A 322 -13.02 -40.68 -6.00
N ALA A 323 -12.12 -41.66 -5.89
CA ALA A 323 -11.14 -41.69 -4.81
C ALA A 323 -10.14 -40.53 -4.92
N GLU A 324 -9.69 -40.21 -6.14
CA GLU A 324 -8.81 -39.07 -6.42
C GLU A 324 -9.50 -37.73 -6.14
N GLU A 325 -10.73 -37.55 -6.61
CA GLU A 325 -11.55 -36.36 -6.35
C GLU A 325 -11.69 -36.12 -4.85
N ARG A 326 -12.11 -37.13 -4.08
CA ARG A 326 -12.25 -37.01 -2.61
C ARG A 326 -10.95 -36.61 -1.92
N ARG A 327 -9.81 -37.05 -2.45
CA ARG A 327 -8.49 -36.78 -1.88
C ARG A 327 -7.95 -35.40 -2.26
N HIS A 328 -8.19 -34.95 -3.49
CA HIS A 328 -7.48 -33.80 -4.07
C HIS A 328 -8.36 -32.59 -4.37
N ARG A 329 -9.68 -32.76 -4.53
CA ARG A 329 -10.58 -31.67 -4.95
C ARG A 329 -10.50 -30.47 -4.02
N GLY A 330 -10.62 -30.66 -2.70
CA GLY A 330 -10.60 -29.56 -1.74
C GLY A 330 -9.27 -28.78 -1.76
N ALA A 331 -8.14 -29.49 -1.84
CA ALA A 331 -6.82 -28.85 -1.92
C ALA A 331 -6.62 -28.09 -3.24
N MET A 332 -7.09 -28.62 -4.37
CA MET A 332 -6.98 -27.96 -5.67
C MET A 332 -7.93 -26.75 -5.77
N GLN A 333 -9.15 -26.87 -5.24
CA GLN A 333 -10.10 -25.76 -5.15
C GLN A 333 -9.52 -24.61 -4.33
N GLY A 334 -8.99 -24.91 -3.14
CA GLY A 334 -8.34 -23.92 -2.27
C GLY A 334 -7.19 -23.21 -3.00
N ALA A 335 -6.28 -23.98 -3.60
CA ALA A 335 -5.13 -23.41 -4.31
C ALA A 335 -5.53 -22.49 -5.49
N LEU A 336 -6.53 -22.87 -6.28
CA LEU A 336 -7.02 -22.06 -7.40
C LEU A 336 -7.67 -20.75 -6.91
N LEU A 337 -8.48 -20.83 -5.85
CA LEU A 337 -9.13 -19.64 -5.27
C LEU A 337 -8.12 -18.71 -4.58
N ASP A 338 -7.13 -19.26 -3.87
CA ASP A 338 -6.08 -18.48 -3.21
C ASP A 338 -5.21 -17.74 -4.23
N GLU A 339 -4.85 -18.39 -5.34
CA GLU A 339 -4.07 -17.75 -6.41
C GLU A 339 -4.90 -16.68 -7.13
N PHE A 340 -6.18 -16.93 -7.37
CA PHE A 340 -7.09 -15.95 -7.97
C PHE A 340 -7.24 -14.69 -7.10
N GLU A 341 -7.47 -14.89 -5.79
CA GLU A 341 -7.57 -13.81 -4.81
C GLU A 341 -6.25 -13.03 -4.71
N THR A 342 -5.12 -13.73 -4.66
CA THR A 342 -3.79 -13.12 -4.64
C THR A 342 -3.56 -12.25 -5.87
N HIS A 343 -3.94 -12.74 -7.06
CA HIS A 343 -3.79 -11.97 -8.28
C HIS A 343 -4.66 -10.72 -8.30
N PHE A 344 -5.92 -10.83 -7.88
CA PHE A 344 -6.81 -9.67 -7.74
C PHE A 344 -6.20 -8.61 -6.82
N ARG A 345 -5.71 -9.02 -5.64
CA ARG A 345 -5.07 -8.11 -4.69
C ARG A 345 -3.81 -7.47 -5.27
N GLN A 346 -2.97 -8.23 -5.99
CA GLN A 346 -1.78 -7.67 -6.62
C GLN A 346 -2.11 -6.59 -7.66
N VAL A 347 -3.09 -6.86 -8.53
CA VAL A 347 -3.54 -5.88 -9.54
C VAL A 347 -4.17 -4.66 -8.89
N GLY A 348 -5.02 -4.86 -7.88
CA GLY A 348 -5.63 -3.78 -7.10
C GLY A 348 -4.58 -2.91 -6.39
N GLN A 349 -3.62 -3.54 -5.71
CA GLN A 349 -2.55 -2.85 -5.00
C GLN A 349 -1.65 -2.07 -5.97
N GLN A 350 -1.29 -2.66 -7.11
CA GLN A 350 -0.50 -1.96 -8.12
C GLN A 350 -1.22 -0.70 -8.61
N ARG A 351 -2.54 -0.78 -8.82
CA ARG A 351 -3.34 0.37 -9.22
C ARG A 351 -3.41 1.44 -8.14
N ILE A 352 -3.64 1.04 -6.88
CA ILE A 352 -3.61 1.95 -5.72
C ILE A 352 -2.24 2.63 -5.64
N ASN A 353 -1.14 1.88 -5.68
CA ASN A 353 0.22 2.40 -5.60
C ASN A 353 0.52 3.40 -6.73
N ASN A 354 0.10 3.10 -7.96
CA ASN A 354 0.26 4.01 -9.09
C ASN A 354 -0.52 5.32 -8.88
N GLN A 355 -1.75 5.23 -8.36
CA GLN A 355 -2.56 6.41 -8.05
C GLN A 355 -1.94 7.23 -6.91
N LEU A 356 -1.52 6.60 -5.82
CA LEU A 356 -0.84 7.26 -4.71
C LEU A 356 0.48 7.90 -5.14
N ALA A 357 1.27 7.23 -5.98
CA ALA A 357 2.51 7.79 -6.52
C ALA A 357 2.24 9.04 -7.37
N SER A 358 1.22 9.00 -8.24
CA SER A 358 0.83 10.15 -9.05
C SER A 358 0.38 11.34 -8.19
N TYR A 359 -0.33 11.06 -7.08
CA TYR A 359 -0.75 12.06 -6.11
C TYR A 359 0.45 12.69 -5.37
N ARG A 360 1.34 11.86 -4.81
CA ARG A 360 2.56 12.33 -4.13
C ARG A 360 3.43 13.17 -5.06
N GLN A 361 3.54 12.78 -6.33
CA GLN A 361 4.29 13.54 -7.33
C GLN A 361 3.65 14.91 -7.59
N GLY A 362 2.31 14.98 -7.74
CA GLY A 362 1.60 16.25 -7.87
C GLY A 362 1.84 17.17 -6.68
N ARG A 363 1.68 16.65 -5.46
CA ARG A 363 1.92 17.37 -4.21
C ARG A 363 3.34 17.92 -4.10
N ASN A 364 4.35 17.11 -4.44
CA ASN A 364 5.75 17.53 -4.38
C ASN A 364 6.09 18.59 -5.44
N GLN A 365 5.47 18.53 -6.62
CA GLN A 365 5.65 19.55 -7.65
C GLN A 365 5.06 20.88 -7.22
N GLU A 366 3.84 20.89 -6.68
CA GLU A 366 3.22 22.11 -6.15
C GLU A 366 4.05 22.71 -5.01
N ALA A 367 4.46 21.90 -4.04
CA ALA A 367 5.34 22.35 -2.95
C ALA A 367 6.65 22.97 -3.48
N PHE A 368 7.27 22.36 -4.49
CA PHE A 368 8.50 22.89 -5.11
C PHE A 368 8.27 24.19 -5.87
N TYR A 369 7.15 24.33 -6.59
CA TYR A 369 6.80 25.57 -7.28
C TYR A 369 6.57 26.72 -6.29
N LEU A 370 5.98 26.44 -5.14
CA LEU A 370 5.71 27.43 -4.11
C LEU A 370 6.99 27.88 -3.40
N LEU A 371 7.90 26.94 -3.12
CA LEU A 371 9.20 27.26 -2.50
C LEU A 371 10.10 28.13 -3.39
N ASN A 372 9.97 28.04 -4.72
CA ASN A 372 10.79 28.78 -5.68
C ASN A 372 10.14 30.06 -6.23
N ARG A 373 8.96 30.45 -5.74
CA ARG A 373 8.25 31.66 -6.22
C ARG A 373 8.70 32.95 -5.53
N ASN A 374 9.69 32.88 -4.64
CA ASN A 374 10.40 34.03 -4.08
C ASN A 374 11.61 34.41 -4.94
#